data_AF-A0A2M8BZ71-F1
#
_entry.id   AF-A0A2M8BZ71-F1
#
_cell.length_a   1.000
_cell.length_b   1.000
_cell.length_c   1.000
_cell.angle_alpha   90.00
_cell.angle_beta   90.00
_cell.angle_gamma   90.00
#
_symmetry.space_group_name_H-M   'P 1'
#
loop_
_entity.id
_entity.type
_entity.pdbx_description
1 polymer ?
#
loop_
_entity_poly.entity_id
_entity_poly.type
_entity_poly.pdbx_seq_one_letter_code
_entity_poly.pdbx_strand_id
1 'polypeptide(L)'
;MDEVGTVREKLARDIVSAIRSDAAWDEPASGRNLVDGFEALAAALQTYQAQANRALQRYLKQMGPWGDVFGPPLPTEAFKRAALVTFPLEESAVCFRSSGTTVADRGRHYLRTLELVNATIDASFRRFLLPDLAPGARIRILVLAPTRQDAPESSLSHMLQHVVETCGDEGSRHFVSADWTLDVLALRDALGAATQAGLPVLLLGTSFAFVHFLDAQPAPLRLAEGSRLMDTGGTKGRTRSVPRAELHSALSQLLGLAPGMIVGEYGMSELSSQLYEDSLLVELGGRRPPLRLDAPLLSGTASRPPLRIDAPLLSGTASRPPLRLDARPLYQPPPWCLVRVVDPLSLVPLPVGEVGHIALFDLANLDSVAHLLTGDQGRIVPLEHAGALNAFGGLPAPGLGLELLGRAPMAAPKGCSIALDAALNGELELAP
;
A
#
# COMPACT_ATOMS: atom_id res chain seq x y z
N MET A 1 -3.97 -33.95 -1.00
CA MET A 1 -3.48 -32.70 -0.41
C MET A 1 -2.56 -33.11 0.72
N ASP A 2 -1.28 -32.72 0.65
CA ASP A 2 -0.36 -32.96 1.75
C ASP A 2 -0.66 -32.02 2.93
N GLU A 3 -0.03 -32.28 4.07
CA GLU A 3 -0.22 -31.48 5.30
C GLU A 3 0.12 -30.00 5.06
N VAL A 4 1.14 -29.71 4.26
CA VAL A 4 1.59 -28.37 3.89
C VAL A 4 0.52 -27.61 3.07
N GLY A 5 -0.07 -28.25 2.06
CA GLY A 5 -1.15 -27.65 1.28
C GLY A 5 -2.38 -27.34 2.12
N THR A 6 -2.71 -28.21 3.09
CA THR A 6 -3.83 -28.00 4.02
C THR A 6 -3.61 -26.80 4.94
N VAL A 7 -2.38 -26.62 5.44
CA VAL A 7 -2.00 -25.43 6.23
C VAL A 7 -2.08 -24.16 5.39
N ARG A 8 -1.55 -24.18 4.16
CA ARG A 8 -1.59 -23.03 3.24
C ARG A 8 -3.00 -22.56 2.97
N GLU A 9 -3.91 -23.47 2.62
CA GLU A 9 -5.29 -23.10 2.31
C GLU A 9 -6.03 -22.51 3.51
N LYS A 10 -5.76 -23.04 4.71
CA LYS A 10 -6.30 -22.47 5.94
C LYS A 10 -5.78 -21.04 6.16
N LEU A 11 -4.47 -20.83 6.03
CA LEU A 11 -3.86 -19.50 6.13
C LEU A 11 -4.45 -18.52 5.11
N ALA A 12 -4.57 -18.93 3.85
CA ALA A 12 -5.16 -18.10 2.81
C ALA A 12 -6.58 -17.65 3.16
N ARG A 13 -7.46 -18.59 3.58
CA ARG A 13 -8.82 -18.27 4.00
C ARG A 13 -8.86 -17.34 5.21
N ASP A 14 -8.06 -17.62 6.23
CA ASP A 14 -8.04 -16.83 7.47
C ASP A 14 -7.54 -15.40 7.20
N ILE A 15 -6.48 -15.25 6.41
CA ILE A 15 -5.90 -13.94 6.06
C ILE A 15 -6.85 -13.15 5.15
N VAL A 16 -7.41 -13.75 4.09
CA VAL A 16 -8.41 -13.07 3.23
C VAL A 16 -9.64 -12.67 4.02
N SER A 17 -10.15 -13.56 4.88
CA SER A 17 -11.30 -13.26 5.73
C SER A 17 -11.02 -12.10 6.68
N ALA A 18 -9.81 -12.05 7.25
CA ALA A 18 -9.40 -10.94 8.10
C ALA A 18 -9.30 -9.65 7.27
N ILE A 19 -8.59 -9.64 6.14
CA ILE A 19 -8.45 -8.45 5.26
C ILE A 19 -9.81 -7.87 4.85
N ARG A 20 -10.75 -8.72 4.43
CA ARG A 20 -12.08 -8.29 3.96
C ARG A 20 -12.99 -7.82 5.09
N SER A 21 -12.69 -8.18 6.33
CA SER A 21 -13.46 -7.81 7.51
C SER A 21 -12.73 -6.71 8.27
N ASP A 22 -12.97 -5.43 7.93
CA ASP A 22 -12.35 -4.32 8.68
C ASP A 22 -12.74 -4.39 10.18
N ALA A 23 -13.95 -4.87 10.48
CA ALA A 23 -14.41 -5.15 11.85
C ALA A 23 -13.56 -6.21 12.57
N ALA A 24 -13.03 -7.22 11.87
CA ALA A 24 -12.11 -8.18 12.49
C ALA A 24 -10.82 -7.50 13.01
N TRP A 25 -10.48 -6.33 12.45
CA TRP A 25 -9.33 -5.54 12.88
C TRP A 25 -9.67 -4.35 13.79
N ASP A 26 -10.94 -3.91 13.83
CA ASP A 26 -11.36 -2.74 14.60
C ASP A 26 -12.22 -3.09 15.84
N GLU A 27 -12.67 -4.34 16.04
CA GLU A 27 -13.55 -4.73 17.16
C GLU A 27 -12.84 -5.41 18.36
N PRO A 28 -12.78 -4.76 19.54
CA PRO A 28 -12.40 -5.41 20.81
C PRO A 28 -13.44 -6.40 21.33
N ALA A 29 -14.66 -6.37 20.80
CA ALA A 29 -15.84 -7.04 21.36
C ALA A 29 -15.89 -8.56 21.14
N SER A 30 -15.03 -9.11 20.27
CA SER A 30 -14.94 -10.55 19.99
C SER A 30 -14.13 -11.33 21.03
N GLY A 31 -13.51 -10.66 22.00
CA GLY A 31 -12.57 -11.26 22.96
C GLY A 31 -11.23 -11.68 22.33
N ARG A 32 -11.01 -11.45 21.03
CA ARG A 32 -9.70 -11.55 20.37
C ARG A 32 -9.07 -10.17 20.39
N ASN A 33 -7.92 -10.03 21.03
CA ASN A 33 -7.08 -8.86 20.87
C ASN A 33 -6.56 -8.82 19.43
N LEU A 34 -6.64 -7.65 18.79
CA LEU A 34 -6.15 -7.40 17.43
C LEU A 34 -4.74 -7.94 17.22
N VAL A 35 -3.88 -7.71 18.20
CA VAL A 35 -2.49 -8.11 18.18
C VAL A 35 -2.33 -9.60 18.33
N ASP A 36 -3.06 -10.23 19.24
CA ASP A 36 -3.01 -11.69 19.41
C ASP A 36 -3.45 -12.39 18.10
N GLY A 37 -4.45 -11.82 17.40
CA GLY A 37 -4.87 -12.29 16.08
C GLY A 37 -3.80 -12.16 15.01
N PHE A 38 -3.16 -10.99 14.91
CA PHE A 38 -2.06 -10.75 13.99
C PHE A 38 -0.87 -11.66 14.27
N GLU A 39 -0.40 -11.73 15.51
CA GLU A 39 0.77 -12.52 15.91
C GLU A 39 0.53 -14.01 15.70
N ALA A 40 -0.67 -14.51 15.97
CA ALA A 40 -1.03 -15.90 15.68
C ALA A 40 -0.95 -16.21 14.18
N LEU A 41 -1.49 -15.33 13.32
CA LEU A 41 -1.39 -15.48 11.87
C LEU A 41 0.07 -15.35 11.39
N ALA A 42 0.83 -14.41 11.94
CA ALA A 42 2.23 -14.19 11.60
C ALA A 42 3.12 -15.39 11.98
N ALA A 43 2.95 -15.94 13.17
CA ALA A 43 3.69 -17.12 13.63
C ALA A 43 3.36 -18.36 12.78
N ALA A 44 2.08 -18.57 12.46
CA ALA A 44 1.63 -19.66 11.60
C ALA A 44 2.16 -19.49 10.17
N LEU A 45 2.11 -18.27 9.63
CA LEU A 45 2.65 -17.94 8.31
C LEU A 45 4.16 -18.17 8.26
N GLN A 46 4.90 -17.72 9.27
CA GLN A 46 6.35 -17.90 9.30
C GLN A 46 6.73 -19.38 9.42
N THR A 47 5.98 -20.16 10.20
CA THR A 47 6.18 -21.62 10.27
C THR A 47 5.97 -22.26 8.90
N TYR A 48 4.89 -21.90 8.20
CA TYR A 48 4.62 -22.38 6.85
C TYR A 48 5.71 -21.97 5.84
N GLN A 49 6.10 -20.69 5.81
CA GLN A 49 7.11 -20.19 4.87
C GLN A 49 8.48 -20.82 5.14
N ALA A 50 8.88 -21.00 6.40
CA ALA A 50 10.11 -21.70 6.76
C ALA A 50 10.10 -23.18 6.34
N GLN A 51 8.95 -23.82 6.17
CA GLN A 51 8.84 -25.21 5.69
C GLN A 51 8.72 -25.32 4.17
N ALA A 52 8.07 -24.37 3.52
CA ALA A 52 7.72 -24.46 2.10
C ALA A 52 8.66 -23.66 1.17
N ASN A 53 9.36 -22.63 1.67
CA ASN A 53 10.23 -21.77 0.86
C ASN A 53 11.71 -22.14 1.01
N ARG A 54 12.28 -22.78 -0.02
CA ARG A 54 13.66 -23.30 -0.02
C ARG A 54 14.73 -22.21 0.14
N ALA A 55 14.54 -21.05 -0.51
CA ALA A 55 15.46 -19.94 -0.40
C ALA A 55 15.42 -19.33 1.00
N LEU A 56 14.23 -19.18 1.57
CA LEU A 56 14.05 -18.73 2.96
C LEU A 56 14.67 -19.71 3.96
N GLN A 57 14.52 -21.03 3.78
CA GLN A 57 15.16 -22.04 4.64
C GLN A 57 16.67 -21.86 4.75
N ARG A 58 17.33 -21.64 3.62
CA ARG A 58 18.78 -21.42 3.59
C ARG A 58 19.15 -20.13 4.30
N TYR A 59 18.39 -19.05 4.07
CA TYR A 59 18.60 -17.79 4.76
C TYR A 59 18.44 -17.94 6.29
N LEU A 60 17.35 -18.55 6.75
CA LEU A 60 17.08 -18.78 8.17
C LEU A 60 18.17 -19.64 8.82
N LYS A 61 18.68 -20.66 8.10
CA LYS A 61 19.79 -21.49 8.58
C LYS A 61 21.07 -20.67 8.80
N GLN A 62 21.36 -19.68 7.94
CA GLN A 62 22.52 -18.80 8.10
C GLN A 62 22.33 -17.77 9.22
N MET A 63 21.12 -17.25 9.37
CA MET A 63 20.79 -16.30 10.45
C MET A 63 20.79 -16.95 11.83
N GLY A 64 20.47 -18.24 11.90
CA GLY A 64 20.36 -18.97 13.17
C GLY A 64 19.06 -18.64 13.93
N PRO A 65 18.98 -18.99 15.23
CA PRO A 65 17.81 -18.71 16.05
C PRO A 65 17.47 -17.22 16.10
N TRP A 66 16.18 -16.90 16.04
CA TRP A 66 15.68 -15.53 16.07
C TRP A 66 14.75 -15.32 17.28
N GLY A 67 14.78 -14.11 17.85
CA GLY A 67 14.18 -13.83 19.15
C GLY A 67 12.68 -13.53 19.15
N ASP A 68 12.04 -13.41 17.98
CA ASP A 68 10.62 -13.11 17.87
C ASP A 68 9.88 -14.00 16.86
N VAL A 69 8.55 -13.93 16.89
CA VAL A 69 7.65 -14.76 16.06
C VAL A 69 7.70 -14.44 14.56
N PHE A 70 8.33 -13.32 14.18
CA PHE A 70 8.38 -12.83 12.80
C PHE A 70 9.61 -13.35 12.05
N GLY A 71 10.61 -13.87 12.76
CA GLY A 71 11.90 -14.27 12.17
C GLY A 71 12.74 -13.06 11.71
N PRO A 72 13.96 -13.29 11.19
CA PRO A 72 14.79 -12.22 10.68
C PRO A 72 14.18 -11.63 9.39
N PRO A 73 14.14 -10.29 9.23
CA PRO A 73 13.68 -9.70 7.98
C PRO A 73 14.65 -10.05 6.85
N LEU A 74 14.11 -10.35 5.66
CA LEU A 74 14.87 -10.65 4.46
C LEU A 74 15.05 -9.37 3.62
N PRO A 75 16.27 -8.98 3.21
CA PRO A 75 16.46 -7.85 2.30
C PRO A 75 15.71 -8.04 0.97
N THR A 76 15.05 -6.99 0.49
CA THR A 76 14.35 -6.99 -0.81
C THR A 76 15.26 -7.33 -2.00
N GLU A 77 16.57 -7.11 -1.89
CA GLU A 77 17.56 -7.55 -2.87
C GLU A 77 17.55 -9.08 -3.13
N ALA A 78 17.06 -9.87 -2.18
CA ALA A 78 16.87 -11.31 -2.33
C ALA A 78 15.97 -11.67 -3.53
N PHE A 79 15.00 -10.82 -3.86
CA PHE A 79 14.08 -11.03 -5.00
C PHE A 79 14.79 -10.97 -6.36
N LYS A 80 16.01 -10.43 -6.44
CA LYS A 80 16.83 -10.47 -7.66
C LYS A 80 17.53 -11.82 -7.81
N ARG A 81 17.83 -12.46 -6.69
CA ARG A 81 18.77 -13.58 -6.57
C ARG A 81 18.10 -14.95 -6.51
N ALA A 82 16.88 -15.04 -6.01
CA ALA A 82 16.18 -16.30 -5.87
C ALA A 82 14.67 -16.16 -6.12
N ALA A 83 14.05 -17.27 -6.52
CA ALA A 83 12.60 -17.39 -6.47
C ALA A 83 12.16 -17.59 -5.02
N LEU A 84 11.66 -16.51 -4.41
CA LEU A 84 11.17 -16.51 -3.04
C LEU A 84 9.72 -16.99 -3.00
N VAL A 85 9.50 -18.28 -3.25
CA VAL A 85 8.16 -18.87 -3.38
C VAL A 85 7.99 -20.11 -2.51
N THR A 86 6.73 -20.37 -2.15
CA THR A 86 6.29 -21.60 -1.44
C THR A 86 5.63 -22.62 -2.39
N PHE A 87 5.83 -22.45 -3.70
CA PHE A 87 5.12 -23.19 -4.75
C PHE A 87 5.99 -23.40 -6.00
N PRO A 88 5.71 -24.41 -6.84
CA PRO A 88 6.37 -24.58 -8.13
C PRO A 88 6.14 -23.37 -9.04
N LEU A 89 7.18 -22.87 -9.71
CA LEU A 89 7.09 -21.63 -10.49
C LEU A 89 6.09 -21.71 -11.65
N GLU A 90 5.84 -22.91 -12.16
CA GLU A 90 4.87 -23.21 -13.21
C GLU A 90 3.42 -22.91 -12.78
N GLU A 91 3.17 -22.88 -11.46
CA GLU A 91 1.88 -22.52 -10.87
C GLU A 91 1.74 -21.00 -10.63
N SER A 92 2.70 -20.19 -11.08
CA SER A 92 2.63 -18.73 -10.96
C SER A 92 1.58 -18.14 -11.90
N ALA A 93 0.62 -17.42 -11.32
CA ALA A 93 -0.37 -16.65 -12.09
C ALA A 93 0.24 -15.37 -12.66
N VAL A 94 1.17 -14.74 -11.93
CA VAL A 94 1.85 -13.50 -12.37
C VAL A 94 3.20 -13.35 -11.69
N CYS A 95 4.14 -12.70 -12.37
CA CYS A 95 5.39 -12.21 -11.80
C CYS A 95 5.44 -10.69 -11.89
N PHE A 96 5.35 -10.00 -10.75
CA PHE A 96 5.64 -8.57 -10.70
C PHE A 96 7.14 -8.33 -10.62
N ARG A 97 7.60 -7.25 -11.26
CA ARG A 97 9.03 -6.93 -11.34
C ARG A 97 9.32 -5.52 -10.88
N SER A 98 10.25 -5.36 -9.95
CA SER A 98 10.65 -4.05 -9.44
C SER A 98 11.31 -3.19 -10.52
N SER A 99 11.41 -1.88 -10.30
CA SER A 99 12.01 -0.95 -11.27
C SER A 99 13.53 -1.11 -11.35
N GLY A 100 14.07 -1.30 -12.57
CA GLY A 100 15.50 -1.47 -12.84
C GLY A 100 15.86 -1.11 -14.28
N THR A 101 17.14 -0.79 -14.52
CA THR A 101 17.65 -0.37 -15.85
C THR A 101 17.79 -1.53 -16.82
N THR A 102 17.97 -2.76 -16.31
CA THR A 102 18.00 -3.98 -17.11
C THR A 102 17.12 -5.05 -16.46
N VAL A 103 16.71 -6.05 -17.25
CA VAL A 103 15.88 -7.16 -16.76
C VAL A 103 16.55 -7.95 -15.63
N ALA A 104 17.87 -8.13 -15.69
CA ALA A 104 18.64 -8.84 -14.66
C ALA A 104 18.67 -8.09 -13.32
N ASP A 105 18.53 -6.77 -13.35
CA ASP A 105 18.57 -5.91 -12.16
C ASP A 105 17.22 -5.80 -11.42
N ARG A 106 16.16 -6.44 -11.95
CA ARG A 106 14.80 -6.34 -11.40
C ARG A 106 14.50 -7.54 -10.50
N GLY A 107 14.03 -7.24 -9.28
CA GLY A 107 13.49 -8.25 -8.37
C GLY A 107 12.22 -8.87 -8.96
N ARG A 108 11.96 -10.14 -8.67
CA ARG A 108 10.83 -10.91 -9.20
C ARG A 108 9.94 -11.42 -8.07
N HIS A 109 8.74 -10.88 -7.95
CA HIS A 109 7.74 -11.34 -7.00
C HIS A 109 6.69 -12.16 -7.72
N TYR A 110 6.76 -13.48 -7.54
CA TYR A 110 5.83 -14.43 -8.12
C TYR A 110 4.63 -14.60 -7.20
N LEU A 111 3.44 -14.48 -7.79
CA LEU A 111 2.18 -14.74 -7.10
C LEU A 111 1.54 -15.98 -7.69
N ARG A 112 1.14 -16.89 -6.80
CA ARG A 112 0.37 -18.08 -7.14
C ARG A 112 -1.05 -17.71 -7.61
N THR A 113 -1.66 -16.72 -6.96
CA THR A 113 -2.98 -16.18 -7.29
C THR A 113 -3.00 -14.67 -7.03
N LEU A 114 -3.98 -13.97 -7.59
CA LEU A 114 -4.20 -12.54 -7.33
C LEU A 114 -5.16 -12.28 -6.15
N GLU A 115 -5.70 -13.31 -5.50
CA GLU A 115 -6.78 -13.13 -4.52
C GLU A 115 -6.37 -12.26 -3.33
N LEU A 116 -5.23 -12.56 -2.71
CA LEU A 116 -4.73 -11.81 -1.56
C LEU A 116 -4.36 -10.38 -1.95
N VAL A 117 -3.62 -10.19 -3.04
CA VAL A 117 -3.27 -8.85 -3.56
C VAL A 117 -4.52 -8.03 -3.87
N ASN A 118 -5.54 -8.61 -4.50
CA ASN A 118 -6.76 -7.87 -4.80
C ASN A 118 -7.53 -7.52 -3.52
N ALA A 119 -7.58 -8.43 -2.54
CA ALA A 119 -8.20 -8.16 -1.25
C ALA A 119 -7.50 -7.02 -0.49
N THR A 120 -6.17 -6.96 -0.50
CA THR A 120 -5.42 -5.86 0.15
C THR A 120 -5.66 -4.53 -0.55
N ILE A 121 -5.71 -4.51 -1.90
CA ILE A 121 -6.02 -3.33 -2.69
C ILE A 121 -7.42 -2.82 -2.35
N ASP A 122 -8.43 -3.69 -2.42
CA ASP A 122 -9.82 -3.32 -2.16
C ASP A 122 -10.02 -2.71 -0.78
N ALA A 123 -9.45 -3.34 0.25
CA ALA A 123 -9.60 -2.91 1.63
C ALA A 123 -8.81 -1.63 1.92
N SER A 124 -7.53 -1.56 1.51
CA SER A 124 -6.68 -0.39 1.78
C SER A 124 -7.14 0.84 0.99
N PHE A 125 -7.44 0.68 -0.29
CA PHE A 125 -7.85 1.79 -1.14
C PHE A 125 -9.14 2.45 -0.63
N ARG A 126 -10.14 1.65 -0.25
CA ARG A 126 -11.36 2.20 0.35
C ARG A 126 -11.07 2.91 1.67
N ARG A 127 -10.27 2.31 2.55
CA ARG A 127 -9.96 2.84 3.88
C ARG A 127 -9.20 4.17 3.83
N PHE A 128 -8.25 4.31 2.92
CA PHE A 128 -7.34 5.45 2.90
C PHE A 128 -7.67 6.50 1.85
N LEU A 129 -8.28 6.11 0.72
CA LEU A 129 -8.53 7.02 -0.42
C LEU A 129 -10.01 7.34 -0.61
N LEU A 130 -10.93 6.52 -0.08
CA LEU A 130 -12.38 6.74 -0.17
C LEU A 130 -13.12 6.71 1.20
N PRO A 131 -12.52 7.18 2.32
CA PRO A 131 -13.11 7.00 3.65
C PRO A 131 -14.45 7.72 3.83
N ASP A 132 -14.71 8.79 3.09
CA ASP A 132 -15.93 9.60 3.10
C ASP A 132 -17.05 9.05 2.19
N LEU A 133 -16.75 8.08 1.33
CA LEU A 133 -17.72 7.53 0.40
C LEU A 133 -18.43 6.32 1.00
N ALA A 134 -19.73 6.19 0.69
CA ALA A 134 -20.50 5.02 1.09
C ALA A 134 -19.93 3.73 0.48
N PRO A 135 -20.09 2.57 1.16
CA PRO A 135 -19.73 1.27 0.58
C PRO A 135 -20.36 1.09 -0.81
N GLY A 136 -19.56 0.62 -1.78
CA GLY A 136 -20.00 0.43 -3.16
C GLY A 136 -20.12 1.71 -4.00
N ALA A 137 -19.97 2.91 -3.42
CA ALA A 137 -19.91 4.15 -4.20
C ALA A 137 -18.71 4.11 -5.16
N ARG A 138 -18.90 4.77 -6.32
CA ARG A 138 -17.92 4.91 -7.39
C ARG A 138 -17.55 6.39 -7.57
N ILE A 139 -16.32 6.65 -8.00
CA ILE A 139 -15.79 7.99 -8.28
C ILE A 139 -15.12 8.00 -9.67
N ARG A 140 -15.02 9.15 -10.33
CA ARG A 140 -14.25 9.29 -11.56
C ARG A 140 -12.76 9.09 -11.27
N ILE A 141 -12.18 7.99 -11.73
CA ILE A 141 -10.75 7.69 -11.54
C ILE A 141 -9.99 7.95 -12.84
N LEU A 142 -9.01 8.87 -12.79
CA LEU A 142 -8.17 9.23 -13.94
C LEU A 142 -6.73 8.83 -13.64
N VAL A 143 -6.17 7.92 -14.43
CA VAL A 143 -4.89 7.25 -14.11
C VAL A 143 -3.76 7.71 -15.03
N LEU A 144 -2.67 8.21 -14.43
CA LEU A 144 -1.44 8.62 -15.10
C LEU A 144 -0.37 7.50 -15.04
N ALA A 145 -0.77 6.31 -15.45
CA ALA A 145 0.06 5.11 -15.53
C ALA A 145 -0.50 4.15 -16.60
N PRO A 146 0.31 3.26 -17.19
CA PRO A 146 -0.18 2.31 -18.18
C PRO A 146 -1.15 1.30 -17.56
N THR A 147 -2.02 0.72 -18.39
CA THR A 147 -2.95 -0.33 -17.97
C THR A 147 -2.19 -1.59 -17.55
N ARG A 148 -2.86 -2.52 -16.85
CA ARG A 148 -2.27 -3.84 -16.56
C ARG A 148 -2.02 -4.69 -17.81
N GLN A 149 -2.71 -4.41 -18.92
CA GLN A 149 -2.46 -5.08 -20.20
C GLN A 149 -1.19 -4.56 -20.86
N ASP A 150 -0.96 -3.25 -20.80
CA ASP A 150 0.22 -2.60 -21.37
C ASP A 150 1.49 -2.83 -20.53
N ALA A 151 1.33 -3.00 -19.21
CA ALA A 151 2.41 -3.26 -18.27
C ALA A 151 2.09 -4.44 -17.33
N PRO A 152 2.05 -5.69 -17.84
CA PRO A 152 1.60 -6.85 -17.07
C PRO A 152 2.52 -7.25 -15.90
N GLU A 153 3.79 -6.86 -15.95
CA GLU A 153 4.76 -7.10 -14.88
C GLU A 153 4.77 -5.98 -13.81
N SER A 154 3.93 -4.95 -13.94
CA SER A 154 3.86 -3.80 -13.02
C SER A 154 2.80 -4.03 -11.96
N SER A 155 3.21 -4.21 -10.71
CA SER A 155 2.29 -4.31 -9.57
C SER A 155 1.45 -3.04 -9.41
N LEU A 156 2.02 -1.87 -9.70
CA LEU A 156 1.30 -0.61 -9.69
C LEU A 156 0.22 -0.55 -10.78
N SER A 157 0.54 -0.93 -12.01
CA SER A 157 -0.44 -0.94 -13.11
C SER A 157 -1.56 -1.95 -12.86
N HIS A 158 -1.24 -3.09 -12.24
CA HIS A 158 -2.23 -4.04 -11.76
C HIS A 158 -3.18 -3.40 -10.73
N MET A 159 -2.63 -2.77 -9.69
CA MET A 159 -3.41 -2.12 -8.63
C MET A 159 -4.30 -1.01 -9.19
N LEU A 160 -3.74 -0.12 -10.01
CA LEU A 160 -4.47 1.02 -10.57
C LEU A 160 -5.61 0.58 -11.50
N GLN A 161 -5.38 -0.43 -12.32
CA GLN A 161 -6.46 -1.00 -13.15
C GLN A 161 -7.54 -1.68 -12.29
N HIS A 162 -7.14 -2.43 -11.27
CA HIS A 162 -8.08 -3.09 -10.35
C HIS A 162 -9.00 -2.08 -9.65
N VAL A 163 -8.48 -0.95 -9.16
CA VAL A 163 -9.32 0.08 -8.52
C VAL A 163 -10.20 0.85 -9.51
N VAL A 164 -9.77 1.01 -10.78
CA VAL A 164 -10.63 1.54 -11.84
C VAL A 164 -11.84 0.61 -12.05
N GLU A 165 -11.64 -0.70 -12.07
CA GLU A 165 -12.70 -1.68 -12.26
C GLU A 165 -13.67 -1.75 -11.06
N THR A 166 -13.14 -1.74 -9.84
CA THR A 166 -13.94 -1.93 -8.62
C THR A 166 -14.54 -0.64 -8.05
N CYS A 167 -13.90 0.51 -8.28
CA CYS A 167 -14.27 1.80 -7.69
C CYS A 167 -14.48 2.93 -8.69
N GLY A 168 -14.09 2.75 -9.96
CA GLY A 168 -14.25 3.76 -11.02
C GLY A 168 -15.68 3.86 -11.55
N ASP A 169 -16.08 5.06 -11.96
CA ASP A 169 -17.29 5.28 -12.77
C ASP A 169 -17.05 5.03 -14.28
N GLU A 170 -18.08 5.23 -15.12
CA GLU A 170 -18.00 5.01 -16.58
C GLU A 170 -16.98 5.89 -17.32
N GLY A 171 -16.59 7.04 -16.76
CA GLY A 171 -15.60 7.93 -17.39
C GLY A 171 -14.16 7.67 -16.94
N SER A 172 -13.95 6.66 -16.09
CA SER A 172 -12.65 6.31 -15.53
C SER A 172 -11.76 5.63 -16.56
N ARG A 173 -10.49 6.04 -16.66
CA ARG A 173 -9.54 5.51 -17.65
C ARG A 173 -8.09 5.87 -17.36
N HIS A 174 -7.20 5.21 -18.10
CA HIS A 174 -5.77 5.48 -18.14
C HIS A 174 -5.41 6.48 -19.24
N PHE A 175 -4.37 7.28 -19.01
CA PHE A 175 -3.86 8.33 -19.90
C PHE A 175 -2.40 8.11 -20.31
N VAL A 176 -1.81 6.98 -19.96
CA VAL A 176 -0.44 6.63 -20.35
C VAL A 176 -0.49 5.40 -21.24
N SER A 177 0.13 5.49 -22.42
CA SER A 177 0.23 4.38 -23.39
C SER A 177 1.36 3.40 -23.02
N ALA A 178 1.40 2.26 -23.71
CA ALA A 178 2.38 1.19 -23.49
C ALA A 178 3.86 1.63 -23.64
N ASP A 179 4.12 2.69 -24.41
CA ASP A 179 5.44 3.31 -24.58
C ASP A 179 5.79 4.31 -23.46
N TRP A 180 4.96 4.39 -22.40
CA TRP A 180 5.10 5.28 -21.25
C TRP A 180 4.91 6.77 -21.57
N THR A 181 4.19 7.08 -22.65
CA THR A 181 3.84 8.45 -23.03
C THR A 181 2.52 8.89 -22.37
N LEU A 182 2.52 10.03 -21.69
CA LEU A 182 1.32 10.65 -21.11
C LEU A 182 0.57 11.48 -22.16
N ASP A 183 -0.70 11.15 -22.42
CA ASP A 183 -1.61 11.96 -23.23
C ASP A 183 -2.18 13.12 -22.39
N VAL A 184 -1.39 14.20 -22.31
CA VAL A 184 -1.73 15.40 -21.54
C VAL A 184 -3.00 16.06 -22.06
N LEU A 185 -3.21 16.07 -23.39
CA LEU A 185 -4.38 16.72 -23.98
C LEU A 185 -5.66 15.99 -23.59
N ALA A 186 -5.69 14.66 -23.73
CA ALA A 186 -6.85 13.86 -23.32
C ALA A 186 -7.12 13.95 -21.82
N LEU A 187 -6.07 13.99 -20.99
CA LEU A 187 -6.18 14.16 -19.54
C LEU A 187 -6.79 15.53 -19.18
N ARG A 188 -6.28 16.61 -19.80
CA ARG A 188 -6.79 17.96 -19.60
C ARG A 188 -8.25 18.06 -19.99
N ASP A 189 -8.64 17.49 -21.13
CA ASP A 189 -10.02 17.52 -21.61
C ASP A 189 -10.95 16.74 -20.68
N ALA A 190 -10.51 15.58 -20.13
CA ALA A 190 -11.26 14.84 -19.11
C ALA A 190 -11.45 15.63 -17.81
N LEU A 191 -10.38 16.23 -17.30
CA LEU A 191 -10.44 17.04 -16.08
C LEU A 191 -11.30 18.29 -16.27
N GLY A 192 -11.20 18.95 -17.44
CA GLY A 192 -12.04 20.09 -17.80
C GLY A 192 -13.53 19.72 -17.87
N ALA A 193 -13.87 18.61 -18.51
CA ALA A 193 -15.23 18.12 -18.58
C ALA A 193 -15.81 17.76 -17.20
N ALA A 194 -15.03 17.07 -16.36
CA ALA A 194 -15.45 16.75 -14.99
C ALA A 194 -15.65 18.01 -14.15
N THR A 195 -14.75 18.98 -14.26
CA THR A 195 -14.84 20.28 -13.57
C THR A 195 -16.09 21.05 -13.98
N GLN A 196 -16.37 21.15 -15.29
CA GLN A 196 -17.57 21.82 -15.79
C GLN A 196 -18.88 21.14 -15.32
N ALA A 197 -18.85 19.82 -15.15
CA ALA A 197 -19.97 19.04 -14.64
C ALA A 197 -20.07 19.03 -13.10
N GLY A 198 -19.13 19.65 -12.38
CA GLY A 198 -19.09 19.61 -10.91
C GLY A 198 -18.82 18.22 -10.35
N LEU A 199 -18.21 17.33 -11.14
CA LEU A 199 -17.95 15.93 -10.75
C LEU A 199 -16.58 15.81 -10.07
N PRO A 200 -16.51 15.27 -8.84
CA PRO A 200 -15.23 15.01 -8.18
C PRO A 200 -14.43 13.94 -8.91
N VAL A 201 -13.12 14.14 -9.00
CA VAL A 201 -12.19 13.19 -9.63
C VAL A 201 -11.14 12.70 -8.63
N LEU A 202 -10.74 11.45 -8.79
CA LEU A 202 -9.58 10.86 -8.13
C LEU A 202 -8.46 10.65 -9.15
N LEU A 203 -7.40 11.43 -9.02
CA LEU A 203 -6.20 11.29 -9.86
C LEU A 203 -5.24 10.29 -9.24
N LEU A 204 -4.78 9.30 -9.99
CA LEU A 204 -3.82 8.31 -9.53
C LEU A 204 -2.59 8.31 -10.43
N GLY A 205 -1.39 8.42 -9.88
CA GLY A 205 -0.19 8.46 -10.72
C GLY A 205 1.11 8.40 -9.94
N THR A 206 2.20 8.29 -10.69
CA THR A 206 3.55 8.42 -10.13
C THR A 206 3.95 9.88 -10.04
N SER A 207 4.85 10.20 -9.11
CA SER A 207 5.41 11.56 -8.98
C SER A 207 5.98 12.07 -10.31
N PHE A 208 6.60 11.19 -11.10
CA PHE A 208 7.11 11.50 -12.43
C PHE A 208 6.01 11.92 -13.40
N ALA A 209 4.92 11.16 -13.50
CA ALA A 209 3.82 11.51 -14.39
C ALA A 209 3.15 12.82 -13.98
N PHE A 210 3.08 13.13 -12.68
CA PHE A 210 2.59 14.42 -12.20
C PHE A 210 3.52 15.59 -12.50
N VAL A 211 4.85 15.42 -12.42
CA VAL A 211 5.81 16.44 -12.88
C VAL A 211 5.61 16.73 -14.37
N HIS A 212 5.49 15.68 -15.19
CA HIS A 212 5.20 15.82 -16.63
C HIS A 212 3.89 16.55 -16.91
N PHE A 213 2.84 16.26 -16.13
CA PHE A 213 1.57 16.97 -16.23
C PHE A 213 1.69 18.44 -15.83
N LEU A 214 2.40 18.76 -14.74
CA LEU A 214 2.64 20.15 -14.30
C LEU A 214 3.36 20.97 -15.35
N ASP A 215 4.44 20.43 -15.94
CA ASP A 215 5.22 21.13 -16.97
C ASP A 215 4.41 21.42 -18.24
N ALA A 216 3.43 20.55 -18.54
CA ALA A 216 2.60 20.65 -19.73
C ALA A 216 1.29 21.42 -19.52
N GLN A 217 0.93 21.76 -18.28
CA GLN A 217 -0.32 22.45 -17.94
C GLN A 217 -0.05 23.94 -17.64
N PRO A 218 -0.34 24.85 -18.60
CA PRO A 218 0.08 26.26 -18.50
C PRO A 218 -0.80 27.12 -17.57
N ALA A 219 -1.97 26.61 -17.15
CA ALA A 219 -2.94 27.37 -16.38
C ALA A 219 -3.63 26.51 -15.31
N PRO A 220 -4.00 27.09 -14.15
CA PRO A 220 -4.74 26.39 -13.11
C PRO A 220 -6.05 25.78 -13.60
N LEU A 221 -6.36 24.59 -13.11
CA LEU A 221 -7.58 23.85 -13.35
C LEU A 221 -8.19 23.44 -12.01
N ARG A 222 -9.02 24.31 -11.44
CA ARG A 222 -9.64 24.07 -10.12
C ARG A 222 -10.67 22.95 -10.23
N LEU A 223 -10.35 21.79 -9.67
CA LEU A 223 -11.22 20.62 -9.66
C LEU A 223 -12.42 20.83 -8.74
N ALA A 224 -13.48 20.05 -8.98
CA ALA A 224 -14.68 20.08 -8.15
C ALA A 224 -14.37 19.64 -6.69
N GLU A 225 -15.14 20.16 -5.74
CA GLU A 225 -15.06 19.76 -4.34
C GLU A 225 -15.18 18.23 -4.18
N GLY A 226 -14.39 17.65 -3.29
CA GLY A 226 -14.28 16.20 -3.10
C GLY A 226 -13.28 15.50 -4.02
N SER A 227 -12.74 16.21 -5.03
CA SER A 227 -11.63 15.71 -5.83
C SER A 227 -10.38 15.51 -4.98
N ARG A 228 -9.57 14.51 -5.32
CA ARG A 228 -8.37 14.13 -4.58
C ARG A 228 -7.33 13.47 -5.48
N LEU A 229 -6.12 13.31 -4.98
CA LEU A 229 -4.99 12.77 -5.72
C LEU A 229 -4.22 11.75 -4.88
N MET A 230 -3.81 10.65 -5.51
CA MET A 230 -2.84 9.71 -4.97
C MET A 230 -1.53 9.83 -5.74
N ASP A 231 -0.46 10.12 -5.02
CA ASP A 231 0.91 10.17 -5.54
C ASP A 231 1.72 9.01 -4.97
N THR A 232 2.14 8.11 -5.85
CA THR A 232 3.07 7.04 -5.50
C THR A 232 4.49 7.35 -5.97
N GLY A 233 5.47 6.93 -5.16
CA GLY A 233 6.88 7.05 -5.49
C GLY A 233 7.21 6.37 -6.84
N GLY A 234 8.19 6.91 -7.55
CA GLY A 234 8.58 6.40 -8.88
C GLY A 234 9.68 7.18 -9.58
N THR A 235 10.54 7.88 -8.85
CA THR A 235 11.51 8.86 -9.36
C THR A 235 12.74 8.27 -10.07
N LYS A 236 12.63 7.08 -10.66
CA LYS A 236 13.78 6.44 -11.32
C LYS A 236 13.84 6.77 -12.82
N GLY A 237 14.67 7.76 -13.15
CA GLY A 237 15.55 7.65 -14.32
C GLY A 237 15.31 8.54 -15.53
N ARG A 238 14.26 9.38 -15.55
CA ARG A 238 14.11 10.41 -16.60
C ARG A 238 13.59 11.69 -15.94
N THR A 239 14.24 12.82 -16.26
CA THR A 239 13.91 14.24 -15.98
C THR A 239 13.57 14.68 -14.53
N ARG A 240 14.26 15.75 -14.09
CA ARG A 240 14.07 16.58 -12.87
C ARG A 240 13.52 15.89 -11.61
N SER A 241 14.38 15.69 -10.61
CA SER A 241 13.96 15.36 -9.25
C SER A 241 13.36 16.59 -8.56
N VAL A 242 12.05 16.60 -8.34
CA VAL A 242 11.34 17.63 -7.55
C VAL A 242 11.12 17.09 -6.14
N PRO A 243 11.47 17.81 -5.07
CA PRO A 243 11.12 17.42 -3.71
C PRO A 243 9.62 17.21 -3.57
N ARG A 244 9.22 16.14 -2.86
CA ARG A 244 7.80 15.76 -2.70
C ARG A 244 6.91 16.92 -2.23
N ALA A 245 7.37 17.69 -1.24
CA ALA A 245 6.63 18.83 -0.71
C ALA A 245 6.41 19.93 -1.77
N GLU A 246 7.40 20.19 -2.63
CA GLU A 246 7.27 21.15 -3.73
C GLU A 246 6.30 20.63 -4.81
N LEU A 247 6.39 19.35 -5.16
CA LEU A 247 5.47 18.70 -6.09
C LEU A 247 4.02 18.81 -5.60
N HIS A 248 3.77 18.44 -4.34
CA HIS A 248 2.43 18.48 -3.74
C HIS A 248 1.90 19.90 -3.64
N SER A 249 2.75 20.87 -3.27
CA SER A 249 2.36 22.30 -3.26
C SER A 249 1.98 22.79 -4.66
N ALA A 250 2.75 22.44 -5.68
CA ALA A 250 2.47 22.81 -7.06
C ALA A 250 1.18 22.16 -7.58
N LEU A 251 0.94 20.88 -7.30
CA LEU A 251 -0.29 20.18 -7.64
C LEU A 251 -1.50 20.78 -6.92
N SER A 252 -1.39 21.10 -5.63
CA SER A 252 -2.43 21.76 -4.84
C SER A 252 -2.84 23.10 -5.46
N GLN A 253 -1.85 23.93 -5.82
CA GLN A 253 -2.11 25.23 -6.46
C GLN A 253 -2.70 25.08 -7.86
N LEU A 254 -2.17 24.16 -8.68
CA LEU A 254 -2.63 23.93 -10.04
C LEU A 254 -4.07 23.41 -10.07
N LEU A 255 -4.36 22.41 -9.22
CA LEU A 255 -5.63 21.66 -9.24
C LEU A 255 -6.68 22.22 -8.28
N GLY A 256 -6.33 23.19 -7.44
CA GLY A 256 -7.22 23.73 -6.41
C GLY A 256 -7.56 22.75 -5.29
N LEU A 257 -6.68 21.78 -5.04
CA LEU A 257 -6.86 20.76 -3.99
C LEU A 257 -6.33 21.27 -2.65
N ALA A 258 -7.05 21.02 -1.55
CA ALA A 258 -6.48 21.21 -0.22
C ALA A 258 -5.28 20.25 -0.03
N PRO A 259 -4.23 20.62 0.74
CA PRO A 259 -3.05 19.77 0.93
C PRO A 259 -3.39 18.36 1.43
N GLY A 260 -4.39 18.23 2.30
CA GLY A 260 -4.85 16.92 2.80
C GLY A 260 -5.56 16.04 1.77
N MET A 261 -5.97 16.59 0.62
CA MET A 261 -6.57 15.83 -0.48
C MET A 261 -5.51 15.22 -1.42
N ILE A 262 -4.23 15.41 -1.12
CA ILE A 262 -3.11 14.78 -1.82
C ILE A 262 -2.51 13.73 -0.89
N VAL A 263 -2.63 12.46 -1.27
CA VAL A 263 -2.26 11.32 -0.44
C VAL A 263 -1.08 10.59 -1.04
N GLY A 264 -0.02 10.41 -0.25
CA GLY A 264 1.06 9.50 -0.59
C GLY A 264 0.69 8.05 -0.47
N GLU A 265 1.15 7.27 -1.44
CA GLU A 265 1.21 5.82 -1.35
C GLU A 265 2.67 5.38 -1.27
N TYR A 266 2.94 4.41 -0.39
CA TYR A 266 4.21 3.72 -0.27
C TYR A 266 4.00 2.23 -0.49
N GLY A 267 4.70 1.72 -1.49
CA GLY A 267 4.68 0.33 -1.88
C GLY A 267 5.94 -0.07 -2.65
N MET A 268 6.04 -1.35 -2.97
CA MET A 268 7.09 -1.93 -3.81
C MET A 268 6.60 -3.23 -4.42
N SER A 269 7.26 -3.72 -5.47
CA SER A 269 6.84 -4.95 -6.15
C SER A 269 6.95 -6.18 -5.25
N GLU A 270 7.83 -6.14 -4.26
CA GLU A 270 8.07 -7.19 -3.27
C GLU A 270 6.98 -7.28 -2.18
N LEU A 271 6.12 -6.25 -2.04
CA LEU A 271 4.99 -6.22 -1.09
C LEU A 271 3.65 -6.44 -1.79
N SER A 272 2.72 -7.08 -1.09
CA SER A 272 1.33 -7.24 -1.54
C SER A 272 0.41 -6.15 -0.98
N SER A 273 0.80 -5.55 0.14
CA SER A 273 0.09 -4.46 0.81
C SER A 273 0.74 -3.10 0.55
N GLN A 274 -0.08 -2.04 0.51
CA GLN A 274 0.35 -0.65 0.35
C GLN A 274 0.11 0.13 1.64
N LEU A 275 0.99 1.08 1.93
CA LEU A 275 0.82 2.06 3.00
C LEU A 275 0.35 3.38 2.39
N TYR A 276 -0.46 4.13 3.14
CA TYR A 276 -0.95 5.43 2.68
C TYR A 276 -0.71 6.50 3.74
N GLU A 277 -0.49 7.74 3.30
CA GLU A 277 -0.44 8.89 4.20
C GLU A 277 -1.81 9.14 4.85
N ASP A 278 -1.80 9.60 6.10
CA ASP A 278 -3.00 9.94 6.86
C ASP A 278 -3.64 11.29 6.48
N SER A 279 -3.04 12.01 5.52
CA SER A 279 -3.43 13.34 5.06
C SER A 279 -4.94 13.52 4.85
N LEU A 280 -5.58 12.58 4.14
CA LEU A 280 -7.01 12.66 3.82
C LEU A 280 -7.89 12.42 5.04
N LEU A 281 -7.51 11.47 5.90
CA LEU A 281 -8.23 11.21 7.15
C LEU A 281 -8.19 12.42 8.09
N VAL A 282 -7.04 13.11 8.15
CA VAL A 282 -6.87 14.33 8.94
C VAL A 282 -7.72 15.47 8.35
N GLU A 283 -7.68 15.67 7.03
CA GLU A 283 -8.47 16.70 6.33
C GLU A 283 -9.98 16.55 6.56
N LEU A 284 -10.47 15.31 6.55
CA LEU A 284 -11.87 14.98 6.79
C LEU A 284 -12.27 15.04 8.28
N GLY A 285 -11.37 15.46 9.17
CA GLY A 285 -11.66 15.70 10.58
C GLY A 285 -11.50 14.48 11.48
N GLY A 286 -10.68 13.49 11.10
CA GLY A 286 -10.23 12.38 11.94
C GLY A 286 -11.31 11.37 12.36
N ARG A 287 -12.57 11.56 11.95
CA ARG A 287 -13.64 10.60 12.20
C ARG A 287 -13.66 9.59 11.07
N ARG A 288 -13.16 8.39 11.35
CA ARG A 288 -13.48 7.20 10.54
C ARG A 288 -15.01 7.05 10.58
N PRO A 289 -15.75 7.05 9.46
CA PRO A 289 -17.10 6.52 9.51
C PRO A 289 -17.00 5.05 9.94
N PRO A 290 -17.84 4.58 10.88
CA PRO A 290 -17.83 3.17 11.26
C PRO A 290 -18.12 2.34 10.01
N LEU A 291 -17.30 1.33 9.74
CA LEU A 291 -17.64 0.33 8.73
C LEU A 291 -18.91 -0.37 9.19
N ARG A 292 -20.04 -0.07 8.54
CA ARG A 292 -21.23 -0.90 8.69
C ARG A 292 -21.16 -2.02 7.66
N LEU A 293 -20.96 -3.22 8.20
CA LEU A 293 -21.24 -4.49 7.56
C LEU A 293 -22.70 -4.53 7.13
N ASP A 294 -22.98 -4.26 5.86
CA ASP A 294 -24.22 -4.70 5.23
C ASP A 294 -23.91 -5.05 3.76
N ALA A 295 -23.36 -6.24 3.56
CA ALA A 295 -23.62 -6.95 2.31
C ALA A 295 -24.95 -7.70 2.50
N PRO A 296 -26.03 -7.39 1.76
CA PRO A 296 -27.19 -8.25 1.78
C PRO A 296 -26.85 -9.51 0.98
N LEU A 297 -26.76 -10.63 1.70
CA LEU A 297 -27.09 -11.93 1.12
C LEU A 297 -28.55 -11.86 0.65
N LEU A 298 -28.75 -12.07 -0.65
CA LEU A 298 -29.99 -12.37 -1.39
C LEU A 298 -31.35 -12.35 -0.64
N SER A 299 -32.27 -11.59 -1.24
CA SER A 299 -33.75 -11.74 -1.29
C SER A 299 -34.62 -11.30 -0.10
N GLY A 300 -35.66 -10.51 -0.40
CA GLY A 300 -36.79 -10.27 0.51
C GLY A 300 -37.50 -8.93 0.29
N THR A 301 -38.75 -8.97 -0.17
CA THR A 301 -39.63 -7.85 -0.56
C THR A 301 -40.23 -7.07 0.62
N ALA A 302 -40.25 -5.73 0.59
CA ALA A 302 -41.34 -4.88 1.13
C ALA A 302 -41.17 -3.40 0.70
N SER A 303 -42.27 -2.69 0.45
CA SER A 303 -42.31 -1.35 -0.19
C SER A 303 -42.57 -0.16 0.76
N ARG A 304 -42.00 1.01 0.37
CA ARG A 304 -42.42 2.43 0.55
C ARG A 304 -42.24 3.16 1.91
N PRO A 305 -42.15 4.53 1.94
CA PRO A 305 -41.98 5.57 0.89
C PRO A 305 -40.79 6.56 1.19
N PRO A 306 -40.57 7.68 0.43
CA PRO A 306 -39.29 8.42 0.39
C PRO A 306 -39.20 9.66 1.32
N LEU A 307 -38.06 10.37 1.25
CA LEU A 307 -37.64 11.65 1.88
C LEU A 307 -36.88 11.49 3.23
N ARG A 308 -35.82 12.23 3.56
CA ARG A 308 -35.23 13.50 3.07
C ARG A 308 -33.77 13.57 3.58
N ILE A 309 -32.82 14.07 2.79
CA ILE A 309 -31.50 14.44 3.30
C ILE A 309 -31.62 15.85 3.87
N ASP A 310 -31.77 15.96 5.19
CA ASP A 310 -31.49 17.19 5.90
C ASP A 310 -30.01 17.14 6.31
N ALA A 311 -29.18 17.80 5.52
CA ALA A 311 -27.83 18.16 5.95
C ALA A 311 -27.94 19.16 7.12
N PRO A 312 -27.27 18.93 8.27
CA PRO A 312 -26.93 20.04 9.12
C PRO A 312 -25.76 20.76 8.45
N LEU A 313 -26.06 21.96 7.96
CA LEU A 313 -25.07 23.00 7.72
C LEU A 313 -24.09 23.08 8.91
N LEU A 314 -22.83 23.23 8.56
CA LEU A 314 -21.75 23.74 9.39
C LEU A 314 -22.25 24.85 10.32
N SER A 315 -22.48 24.55 11.59
CA SER A 315 -22.56 25.55 12.65
C SER A 315 -22.03 24.97 13.95
N GLY A 316 -20.72 25.01 14.10
CA GLY A 316 -20.03 24.64 15.33
C GLY A 316 -18.59 25.13 15.28
N THR A 317 -18.31 26.23 15.97
CA THR A 317 -16.97 26.81 16.19
C THR A 317 -16.16 25.97 17.18
N ALA A 318 -16.03 24.67 16.92
CA ALA A 318 -14.93 23.91 17.49
C ALA A 318 -13.72 24.20 16.59
N SER A 319 -12.69 24.85 17.13
CA SER A 319 -11.46 25.10 16.39
C SER A 319 -10.96 23.75 15.87
N ARG A 320 -10.96 23.57 14.55
CA ARG A 320 -10.20 22.50 13.90
C ARG A 320 -8.77 22.61 14.45
N PRO A 321 -8.18 21.54 15.01
CA PRO A 321 -6.75 21.57 15.30
C PRO A 321 -6.06 21.95 13.97
N PRO A 322 -5.15 22.93 13.97
CA PRO A 322 -4.48 23.31 12.74
C PRO A 322 -3.79 22.08 12.17
N LEU A 323 -4.13 21.70 10.93
CA LEU A 323 -3.28 20.84 10.14
C LEU A 323 -1.88 21.44 10.20
N ARG A 324 -0.91 20.69 10.71
CA ARG A 324 0.48 21.11 10.68
C ARG A 324 0.90 21.17 9.21
N LEU A 325 0.86 22.37 8.63
CA LEU A 325 1.47 22.65 7.33
C LEU A 325 2.96 22.30 7.32
N ASP A 326 3.59 22.20 8.51
CA ASP A 326 5.01 21.91 8.71
C ASP A 326 5.32 20.47 9.16
N ALA A 327 4.33 19.61 9.44
CA ALA A 327 4.59 18.20 9.75
C ALA A 327 4.50 17.35 8.50
N ARG A 328 5.49 16.48 8.30
CA ARG A 328 5.46 15.51 7.21
C ARG A 328 4.26 14.57 7.42
N PRO A 329 3.50 14.27 6.35
CA PRO A 329 2.47 13.24 6.41
C PRO A 329 3.05 11.91 6.89
N LEU A 330 2.24 11.13 7.60
CA LEU A 330 2.69 9.88 8.19
C LEU A 330 2.03 8.70 7.49
N TYR A 331 2.86 7.75 7.07
CA TYR A 331 2.38 6.53 6.44
C TYR A 331 1.77 5.61 7.48
N GLN A 332 0.59 5.10 7.14
CA GLN A 332 -0.19 4.19 7.96
C GLN A 332 -0.26 2.84 7.28
N PRO A 333 0.15 1.75 7.96
CA PRO A 333 -0.05 0.41 7.43
C PRO A 333 -1.50 -0.04 7.59
N PRO A 334 -1.98 -0.88 6.67
CA PRO A 334 -3.22 -1.60 6.90
C PRO A 334 -3.03 -2.58 8.08
N PRO A 335 -4.10 -3.00 8.76
CA PRO A 335 -4.00 -3.80 9.98
C PRO A 335 -3.27 -5.16 9.86
N TRP A 336 -3.23 -5.74 8.66
CA TRP A 336 -2.53 -6.99 8.34
C TRP A 336 -1.08 -6.79 7.90
N CYS A 337 -0.56 -5.56 8.01
CA CYS A 337 0.83 -5.23 7.75
C CYS A 337 1.44 -4.57 9.00
N LEU A 338 2.53 -5.15 9.48
CA LEU A 338 3.28 -4.62 10.61
C LEU A 338 4.49 -3.85 10.12
N VAL A 339 4.68 -2.63 10.63
CA VAL A 339 5.88 -1.82 10.36
C VAL A 339 6.77 -1.79 11.59
N ARG A 340 8.08 -1.97 11.37
CA ARG A 340 9.14 -1.77 12.35
C ARG A 340 10.23 -0.90 11.75
N VAL A 341 10.85 -0.10 12.61
CA VAL A 341 12.12 0.56 12.30
C VAL A 341 13.18 -0.16 13.12
N VAL A 342 14.23 -0.65 12.48
CA VAL A 342 15.25 -1.50 13.09
C VAL A 342 16.65 -0.91 12.96
N ASP A 343 17.52 -1.25 13.90
CA ASP A 343 18.93 -0.92 13.83
C ASP A 343 19.56 -1.59 12.60
N PRO A 344 20.33 -0.86 11.77
CA PRO A 344 20.85 -1.39 10.51
C PRO A 344 21.91 -2.48 10.68
N LEU A 345 22.41 -2.76 11.89
CA LEU A 345 23.42 -3.79 12.12
C LEU A 345 22.84 -5.01 12.85
N SER A 346 22.15 -4.76 13.96
CA SER A 346 21.57 -5.78 14.82
C SER A 346 20.16 -6.21 14.41
N LEU A 347 19.46 -5.40 13.60
CA LEU A 347 18.07 -5.59 13.18
C LEU A 347 17.07 -5.63 14.35
N VAL A 348 17.51 -5.19 15.54
CA VAL A 348 16.65 -5.04 16.71
C VAL A 348 15.72 -3.84 16.47
N PRO A 349 14.41 -3.94 16.78
CA PRO A 349 13.50 -2.81 16.72
C PRO A 349 14.01 -1.62 17.54
N LEU A 350 14.00 -0.43 16.93
CA LEU A 350 14.39 0.82 17.55
C LEU A 350 13.18 1.47 18.27
N PRO A 351 13.43 2.24 19.34
CA PRO A 351 12.42 3.07 19.99
C PRO A 351 11.74 4.08 19.07
N VAL A 352 10.54 4.53 19.46
CA VAL A 352 9.83 5.64 18.81
C VAL A 352 10.72 6.88 18.76
N GLY A 353 10.77 7.52 17.59
CA GLY A 353 11.56 8.71 17.29
C GLY A 353 12.94 8.42 16.72
N GLU A 354 13.47 7.21 16.93
CA GLU A 354 14.77 6.82 16.40
C GLU A 354 14.72 6.42 14.93
N VAL A 355 15.81 6.76 14.23
CA VAL A 355 15.93 6.57 12.79
C VAL A 355 16.68 5.28 12.51
N GLY A 356 16.10 4.44 11.65
CA GLY A 356 16.70 3.16 11.25
C GLY A 356 16.14 2.65 9.94
N HIS A 357 16.40 1.39 9.63
CA HIS A 357 15.89 0.75 8.42
C HIS A 357 14.46 0.28 8.62
N ILE A 358 13.65 0.42 7.58
CA ILE A 358 12.24 0.00 7.61
C ILE A 358 12.16 -1.50 7.31
N ALA A 359 11.52 -2.23 8.22
CA ALA A 359 11.13 -3.62 8.04
C ALA A 359 9.60 -3.72 8.07
N LEU A 360 9.03 -4.52 7.17
CA LEU A 360 7.60 -4.80 7.12
C LEU A 360 7.34 -6.29 7.22
N PHE A 361 6.31 -6.66 7.99
CA PHE A 361 5.73 -8.00 7.97
C PHE A 361 4.34 -7.93 7.33
N ASP A 362 4.18 -8.48 6.13
CA ASP A 362 2.95 -8.45 5.36
C ASP A 362 2.30 -9.84 5.31
N LEU A 363 1.14 -9.99 5.97
CA LEU A 363 0.41 -11.27 5.96
C LEU A 363 -0.04 -11.65 4.55
N ALA A 364 -0.24 -10.68 3.65
CA ALA A 364 -0.67 -10.97 2.28
C ALA A 364 0.43 -11.56 1.40
N ASN A 365 1.69 -11.53 1.83
CA ASN A 365 2.82 -12.20 1.17
C ASN A 365 2.86 -13.72 1.43
N LEU A 366 1.70 -14.37 1.63
CA LEU A 366 1.55 -15.77 2.02
C LEU A 366 2.44 -16.72 1.21
N ASP A 367 2.33 -16.66 -0.11
CA ASP A 367 3.02 -17.59 -1.01
C ASP A 367 4.49 -17.19 -1.29
N SER A 368 4.98 -16.11 -0.66
CA SER A 368 6.29 -15.47 -0.86
C SER A 368 7.10 -15.43 0.45
N VAL A 369 7.65 -14.28 0.83
CA VAL A 369 8.28 -13.99 2.13
C VAL A 369 7.55 -12.82 2.79
N ALA A 370 7.06 -13.04 4.02
CA ALA A 370 6.26 -12.06 4.74
C ALA A 370 7.08 -10.95 5.39
N HIS A 371 8.28 -11.26 5.90
CA HIS A 371 9.12 -10.31 6.64
C HIS A 371 10.25 -9.75 5.78
N LEU A 372 10.13 -8.48 5.38
CA LEU A 372 11.04 -7.82 4.45
C LEU A 372 11.77 -6.64 5.08
N LEU A 373 13.05 -6.50 4.73
CA LEU A 373 13.83 -5.29 4.95
C LEU A 373 13.90 -4.50 3.64
N THR A 374 13.36 -3.27 3.63
CA THR A 374 13.01 -2.59 2.36
C THR A 374 14.18 -1.91 1.66
N GLY A 375 15.26 -1.63 2.39
CA GLY A 375 16.32 -0.73 1.96
C GLY A 375 15.95 0.75 2.03
N ASP A 376 14.83 1.08 2.68
CA ASP A 376 14.41 2.44 3.00
C ASP A 376 14.64 2.75 4.49
N GLN A 377 14.77 4.03 4.79
CA GLN A 377 15.04 4.57 6.13
C GLN A 377 13.85 5.41 6.60
N GLY A 378 13.53 5.28 7.88
CA GLY A 378 12.42 5.99 8.49
C GLY A 378 12.53 6.03 10.01
N ARG A 379 11.50 6.58 10.65
CA ARG A 379 11.30 6.51 12.10
C ARG A 379 9.82 6.36 12.41
N ILE A 380 9.52 5.67 13.50
CA ILE A 380 8.15 5.62 14.05
C ILE A 380 7.95 6.87 14.90
N VAL A 381 6.84 7.58 14.71
CA VAL A 381 6.52 8.79 15.46
C VAL A 381 5.09 8.74 16.01
N PRO A 382 4.77 9.43 17.11
CA PRO A 382 3.40 9.54 17.59
C PRO A 382 2.49 10.31 16.61
N LEU A 383 1.24 9.87 16.47
CA LEU A 383 0.18 10.63 15.81
C LEU A 383 -0.48 11.56 16.83
N GLU A 384 -0.65 12.82 16.43
CA GLU A 384 -1.26 13.84 17.29
C GLU A 384 -2.80 13.76 17.29
N HIS A 385 -3.40 12.94 16.41
CA HIS A 385 -4.85 12.75 16.32
C HIS A 385 -5.29 11.40 16.89
N ALA A 386 -6.16 11.43 17.90
CA ALA A 386 -6.77 10.24 18.49
C ALA A 386 -7.76 9.61 17.50
N GLY A 387 -7.46 8.42 16.98
CA GLY A 387 -8.40 7.68 16.13
C GLY A 387 -7.81 6.62 15.21
N ALA A 388 -6.49 6.60 15.01
CA ALA A 388 -5.86 5.60 14.16
C ALA A 388 -5.41 4.37 14.98
N LEU A 389 -6.29 3.36 15.07
CA LEU A 389 -5.91 1.99 15.46
C LEU A 389 -5.11 1.40 14.30
N ASN A 390 -3.78 1.35 14.41
CA ASN A 390 -2.90 0.75 13.41
C ASN A 390 -1.83 -0.13 14.10
N ALA A 391 -1.43 -1.23 13.46
CA ALA A 391 -0.50 -2.22 14.00
C ALA A 391 0.96 -1.78 13.80
N PHE A 392 1.55 -1.15 14.82
CA PHE A 392 2.98 -0.84 14.88
C PHE A 392 3.66 -1.70 15.94
N GLY A 393 4.79 -2.32 15.61
CA GLY A 393 5.65 -3.04 16.57
C GLY A 393 5.12 -4.33 17.23
N GLY A 394 3.95 -4.87 16.89
CA GLY A 394 3.34 -5.98 17.65
C GLY A 394 2.55 -5.50 18.87
N LEU A 395 2.13 -4.23 18.87
CA LEU A 395 1.21 -3.67 19.84
C LEU A 395 0.11 -2.90 19.08
N PRO A 396 -1.16 -2.95 19.52
CA PRO A 396 -2.16 -2.02 19.04
C PRO A 396 -1.86 -0.71 19.78
N ALA A 397 -0.89 0.05 19.31
CA ALA A 397 -0.61 1.37 19.85
C ALA A 397 -1.49 2.36 19.07
N PRO A 398 -2.62 2.84 19.61
CA PRO A 398 -3.29 3.98 19.02
C PRO A 398 -2.29 5.12 18.95
N GLY A 399 -2.13 5.68 17.76
CA GLY A 399 -1.40 6.93 17.57
C GLY A 399 0.10 6.78 17.31
N LEU A 400 0.52 5.87 16.42
CA LEU A 400 1.86 5.88 15.83
C LEU A 400 1.76 5.95 14.29
N GLY A 401 2.79 6.47 13.64
CA GLY A 401 2.89 6.60 12.19
C GLY A 401 4.33 6.42 11.71
N LEU A 402 4.51 6.05 10.45
CA LEU A 402 5.83 5.95 9.82
C LEU A 402 6.18 7.28 9.12
N GLU A 403 7.24 7.93 9.56
CA GLU A 403 7.87 9.00 8.79
C GLU A 403 8.92 8.40 7.85
N LEU A 404 8.66 8.44 6.54
CA LEU A 404 9.58 7.99 5.50
C LEU A 404 10.64 9.06 5.23
N LEU A 405 11.92 8.71 5.38
CA LEU A 405 13.05 9.62 5.18
C LEU A 405 13.75 9.42 3.83
N GLY A 406 13.49 8.30 3.16
CA GLY A 406 14.00 7.98 1.82
C GLY A 406 14.79 6.67 1.80
N ARG A 407 15.62 6.49 0.77
CA ARG A 407 16.48 5.30 0.62
C ARG A 407 17.61 5.33 1.67
N ALA A 408 17.87 4.19 2.29
CA ALA A 408 19.05 4.04 3.14
C ALA A 408 20.33 4.23 2.30
N PRO A 409 21.40 4.83 2.85
CA PRO A 409 22.70 4.85 2.20
C PRO A 409 23.16 3.42 1.89
N MET A 410 23.82 3.23 0.73
CA MET A 410 24.20 1.96 0.07
C MET A 410 24.88 0.83 0.89
N ALA A 411 25.03 0.94 2.21
CA ALA A 411 25.46 -0.17 3.05
C ALA A 411 24.22 -0.97 3.48
N ALA A 412 23.86 -2.00 2.71
CA ALA A 412 22.98 -3.04 3.23
C ALA A 412 23.55 -3.59 4.56
N PRO A 413 22.70 -3.95 5.56
CA PRO A 413 23.18 -4.51 6.83
C PRO A 413 24.20 -5.61 6.58
N LYS A 414 25.41 -5.45 7.14
CA LYS A 414 26.51 -6.40 6.87
C LYS A 414 26.11 -7.84 7.19
N GLY A 415 25.33 -8.06 8.24
CA GLY A 415 24.81 -9.38 8.63
C GLY A 415 23.87 -10.00 7.61
N CYS A 416 22.80 -9.30 7.21
CA CYS A 416 21.87 -9.80 6.20
C CYS A 416 22.53 -9.99 4.83
N SER A 417 23.43 -9.10 4.43
CA SER A 417 24.08 -9.17 3.11
C SER A 417 24.99 -10.38 3.02
N ILE A 418 25.80 -10.62 4.06
CA ILE A 418 26.68 -11.80 4.14
C ILE A 418 25.83 -13.08 4.22
N ALA A 419 24.78 -13.10 5.05
CA ALA A 419 23.90 -14.25 5.17
C ALA A 419 23.16 -14.53 3.85
N LEU A 420 22.71 -13.48 3.15
CA LEU A 420 22.07 -13.57 1.84
C LEU A 420 23.06 -14.07 0.78
N ASP A 421 24.29 -13.55 0.76
CA ASP A 421 25.37 -14.01 -0.12
C ASP A 421 25.69 -15.47 0.14
N ALA A 422 25.89 -15.87 1.39
CA ALA A 422 26.15 -17.26 1.76
C ALA A 422 24.96 -18.21 1.48
N ALA A 423 23.72 -17.74 1.66
CA ALA A 423 22.51 -18.56 1.48
C ALA A 423 22.11 -18.74 0.02
N LEU A 424 22.36 -17.73 -0.83
CA LEU A 424 21.85 -17.65 -2.21
C LEU A 424 22.96 -17.59 -3.26
N ASN A 425 24.23 -17.85 -2.91
CA ASN A 425 25.29 -18.02 -3.90
C ASN A 425 25.14 -19.34 -4.64
N GLY A 426 25.07 -19.29 -5.98
CA GLY A 426 25.04 -20.46 -6.85
C GLY A 426 23.71 -20.75 -7.52
N GLU A 427 22.62 -20.06 -7.17
CA GLU A 427 21.34 -20.20 -7.88
C GLU A 427 21.17 -19.16 -8.97
N LEU A 428 21.66 -19.51 -10.15
CA LEU A 428 20.90 -19.32 -11.37
C LEU A 428 20.08 -20.59 -11.60
N GLU A 429 19.19 -20.98 -10.67
CA GLU A 429 18.04 -21.81 -11.08
C GLU A 429 17.03 -20.86 -11.75
N LEU A 430 17.46 -20.36 -12.91
CA LEU A 430 16.68 -19.59 -13.86
C LEU A 430 16.71 -20.40 -15.17
N ALA A 431 15.84 -21.39 -15.24
CA ALA A 431 15.36 -21.94 -16.49
C ALA A 431 13.85 -22.19 -16.34
N PRO A 432 13.11 -21.97 -17.44
CA PRO A 432 11.79 -21.32 -17.47
C PRO A 432 10.64 -22.10 -16.85
#